data_AF-A0AAD4N679-F1
#
_entry.id   AF-A0AAD4N679-F1
#
_cell.length_a   1.000
_cell.length_b   1.000
_cell.length_c   1.000
_cell.angle_alpha   90.00
_cell.angle_beta   90.00
_cell.angle_gamma   90.00
#
_symmetry.space_group_name_H-M   'P 1'
#
loop_
_entity.id
_entity.type
_entity.pdbx_description
1 polymer ?
#
loop_
_entity_poly.entity_id
_entity_poly.type
_entity_poly.pdbx_seq_one_letter_code
_entity_poly.pdbx_strand_id
1 'polypeptide(L)'
;MSSSCSSIDLGIDPDFDDSLTESLINDIEAFVEHVNALRNALNTKSTIPDGNTKCVQVHAALSLVSQSVRDLLRYSAFKTSQVLIPASQLVHSVKSITFDTSNFEATRSLLAIERLESAIGNTLKQSL
;
A
#
# COMPACT_ATOMS: atom_id res chain seq x y z
N MET A 1 -4.08 23.13 -57.21
CA MET A 1 -3.87 24.10 -56.11
C MET A 1 -4.50 23.50 -54.85
N SER A 2 -3.68 23.32 -53.81
CA SER A 2 -3.96 23.06 -52.37
C SER A 2 -4.87 21.86 -52.01
N SER A 3 -4.40 20.75 -51.43
CA SER A 3 -3.59 20.47 -50.23
C SER A 3 -4.41 20.27 -48.94
N SER A 4 -4.13 19.12 -48.31
CA SER A 4 -4.04 18.84 -46.87
C SER A 4 -5.17 18.04 -46.23
N CYS A 5 -4.79 16.78 -45.95
CA CYS A 5 -5.38 15.87 -44.98
C CYS A 5 -5.53 16.58 -43.63
N SER A 6 -6.75 16.67 -43.10
CA SER A 6 -6.93 17.06 -41.70
C SER A 6 -6.42 15.92 -40.84
N SER A 7 -5.27 16.14 -40.21
CA SER A 7 -4.70 15.29 -39.19
C SER A 7 -5.71 15.06 -38.08
N ILE A 8 -5.77 13.82 -37.61
CA ILE A 8 -6.39 13.44 -36.35
C ILE A 8 -5.68 14.24 -35.25
N ASP A 9 -6.44 15.05 -34.52
CA ASP A 9 -5.99 15.74 -33.31
C ASP A 9 -6.06 14.74 -32.14
N LEU A 10 -5.06 13.87 -32.05
CA LEU A 10 -4.75 13.17 -30.81
C LEU A 10 -3.94 14.15 -29.97
N GLY A 11 -4.65 15.03 -29.27
CA GLY A 11 -4.11 15.77 -28.13
C GLY A 11 -3.75 14.79 -27.02
N ILE A 12 -2.59 14.14 -27.17
CA ILE A 12 -1.84 13.53 -26.08
C ILE A 12 -0.56 14.37 -26.02
N ASP A 13 -0.63 15.42 -25.20
CA ASP A 13 0.50 16.28 -24.86
C ASP A 13 1.59 15.41 -24.20
N PRO A 14 2.80 15.31 -24.78
CA PRO A 14 3.86 14.47 -24.25
C PRO A 14 4.72 15.28 -23.28
N ASP A 15 4.13 15.73 -22.19
CA ASP A 15 4.86 16.13 -20.98
C ASP A 15 4.65 15.05 -19.91
N PHE A 16 4.94 13.80 -20.29
CA PHE A 16 5.27 12.76 -19.31
C PHE A 16 6.62 13.15 -18.70
N ASP A 17 6.54 13.99 -17.67
CA ASP A 17 7.60 14.19 -16.70
C ASP A 17 7.99 12.78 -16.20
N ASP A 18 9.19 12.35 -16.55
CA ASP A 18 9.78 11.03 -16.23
C ASP A 18 10.07 10.88 -14.72
N SER A 19 9.55 11.81 -13.91
CA SER A 19 9.67 11.87 -12.47
C SER A 19 8.34 11.55 -11.77
N LEU A 20 8.42 10.80 -10.67
CA LEU A 20 7.25 10.55 -9.83
C LEU A 20 6.71 11.89 -9.33
N THR A 21 5.42 12.13 -9.53
CA THR A 21 4.77 13.33 -8.96
C THR A 21 4.99 13.39 -7.45
N GLU A 22 5.20 14.58 -6.89
CA GLU A 22 5.40 14.78 -5.44
C GLU A 22 4.28 14.13 -4.60
N SER A 23 3.03 14.18 -5.08
CA SER A 23 1.89 13.50 -4.46
C SER A 23 2.09 11.98 -4.36
N LEU A 24 2.64 11.35 -5.39
CA LEU A 24 2.88 9.92 -5.40
C LEU A 24 4.01 9.55 -4.43
N ILE A 25 5.06 10.36 -4.37
CA ILE A 25 6.15 10.18 -3.39
C ILE A 25 5.59 10.23 -1.97
N ASN A 26 4.79 11.24 -1.65
CA ASN A 26 4.16 11.39 -0.33
C ASN A 26 3.24 10.19 0.01
N ASP A 27 2.46 9.70 -0.95
CA ASP A 27 1.58 8.54 -0.74
C ASP A 27 2.38 7.24 -0.51
N ILE A 28 3.55 7.09 -1.16
CA ILE A 28 4.48 5.96 -0.94
C ILE A 28 5.12 6.06 0.45
N GLU A 29 5.59 7.24 0.85
CA GLU A 29 6.19 7.46 2.17
C GLU A 29 5.18 7.16 3.29
N ALA A 30 3.96 7.66 3.16
CA ALA A 30 2.86 7.36 4.07
C ALA A 30 2.57 5.85 4.12
N PHE A 31 2.56 5.17 2.96
CA PHE A 31 2.40 3.73 2.91
C PHE A 31 3.50 2.99 3.69
N VAL A 32 4.77 3.36 3.49
CA VAL A 32 5.92 2.74 4.18
C VAL A 32 5.85 2.97 5.69
N GLU A 33 5.51 4.19 6.12
CA GLU A 33 5.34 4.51 7.54
C GLU A 33 4.24 3.66 8.19
N HIS A 34 3.06 3.61 7.56
CA HIS A 34 1.94 2.84 8.08
C HIS A 34 2.22 1.34 8.14
N VAL A 35 2.92 0.80 7.14
CA VAL A 35 3.33 -0.61 7.13
C VAL A 35 4.32 -0.90 8.27
N ASN A 36 5.29 -0.03 8.50
CA ASN A 36 6.23 -0.16 9.62
C ASN A 36 5.52 -0.08 10.97
N ALA A 37 4.54 0.83 11.11
CA ALA A 37 3.69 0.89 12.29
C ALA A 37 2.91 -0.42 12.51
N LEU A 38 2.35 -1.02 11.45
CA LEU A 38 1.64 -2.29 11.53
C LEU A 38 2.58 -3.45 11.91
N ARG A 39 3.79 -3.51 11.35
CA ARG A 39 4.81 -4.51 11.77
C ARG A 39 5.13 -4.38 13.25
N ASN A 40 5.32 -3.16 13.73
CA ASN A 40 5.61 -2.90 15.14
C ASN A 40 4.43 -3.29 16.04
N ALA A 41 3.18 -3.06 15.61
CA ALA A 41 1.99 -3.47 16.35
C ALA A 41 1.85 -5.01 16.40
N LEU A 42 2.19 -5.70 15.30
CA LEU A 42 2.21 -7.16 15.20
C LEU A 42 3.38 -7.82 15.96
N ASN A 43 4.40 -7.05 16.35
CA ASN A 43 5.50 -7.55 17.16
C ASN A 43 5.03 -7.78 18.60
N THR A 44 4.99 -9.03 19.04
CA THR A 44 4.56 -9.41 20.40
C THR A 44 5.49 -8.86 21.49
N LYS A 45 6.73 -8.51 21.14
CA LYS A 45 7.71 -7.92 22.06
C LYS A 45 7.64 -6.39 22.16
N SER A 46 6.85 -5.72 21.32
CA SER A 46 6.79 -4.24 21.35
C SER A 46 5.96 -3.74 22.53
N THR A 47 6.39 -2.60 23.10
CA THR A 47 5.73 -1.95 24.22
C THR A 47 4.31 -1.53 23.84
N ILE A 48 3.37 -1.77 24.74
CA ILE A 48 1.99 -1.31 24.61
C ILE A 48 1.89 0.01 25.38
N PRO A 49 1.54 1.14 24.74
CA PRO A 49 1.26 2.38 25.44
C PRO A 49 0.14 2.18 26.47
N ASP A 50 0.24 2.87 27.60
CA ASP A 50 -0.68 2.71 28.72
C ASP A 50 -2.15 2.84 28.27
N GLY A 51 -2.96 1.85 28.63
CA GLY A 51 -4.40 1.81 28.35
C GLY A 51 -4.82 1.23 26.99
N ASN A 52 -3.89 0.92 26.08
CA ASN A 52 -4.22 0.27 24.80
C ASN A 52 -4.04 -1.25 24.86
N THR A 53 -4.71 -1.98 23.96
CA THR A 53 -4.46 -3.41 23.75
C THR A 53 -3.71 -3.63 22.44
N LYS A 54 -3.06 -4.79 22.29
CA LYS A 54 -2.46 -5.19 21.01
C LYS A 54 -3.48 -5.22 19.88
N CYS A 55 -4.69 -5.73 20.16
CA CYS A 55 -5.80 -5.74 19.22
C CYS A 55 -6.09 -4.33 18.69
N VAL A 56 -6.29 -3.35 19.58
CA VAL A 56 -6.57 -1.96 19.20
C VAL A 56 -5.42 -1.37 18.37
N GLN A 57 -4.17 -1.57 18.79
CA GLN A 57 -3.01 -1.06 18.03
C GLN A 57 -2.89 -1.67 16.64
N VAL A 58 -3.05 -2.99 16.52
CA VAL A 58 -2.97 -3.69 15.23
C VAL A 58 -4.08 -3.23 14.30
N HIS A 59 -5.32 -3.10 14.80
CA HIS A 59 -6.44 -2.65 13.97
C HIS A 59 -6.34 -1.17 13.58
N ALA A 60 -5.82 -0.31 14.45
CA ALA A 60 -5.55 1.09 14.11
C ALA A 60 -4.48 1.19 13.01
N ALA A 61 -3.35 0.49 13.16
CA ALA A 61 -2.29 0.48 12.16
C ALA A 61 -2.76 -0.14 10.83
N LEU A 62 -3.55 -1.22 10.86
CA LEU A 62 -4.14 -1.82 9.66
C LEU A 62 -5.06 -0.83 8.92
N SER A 63 -5.81 -0.01 9.66
CA SER A 63 -6.68 0.99 9.06
C SER A 63 -5.90 2.05 8.30
N LEU A 64 -4.75 2.47 8.83
CA LEU A 64 -3.82 3.38 8.17
C LEU A 64 -3.18 2.75 6.91
N VAL A 65 -2.73 1.49 6.99
CA VAL A 65 -2.24 0.75 5.81
C VAL A 65 -3.33 0.62 4.75
N SER A 66 -4.56 0.30 5.16
CA SER A 66 -5.69 0.20 4.23
C SER A 66 -6.02 1.54 3.59
N GLN A 67 -5.83 2.65 4.29
CA GLN A 67 -5.98 3.99 3.75
C GLN A 67 -4.89 4.31 2.74
N SER A 68 -3.61 4.14 3.08
CA SER A 68 -2.51 4.41 2.15
C SER A 68 -2.54 3.52 0.91
N VAL A 69 -2.98 2.26 1.03
CA VAL A 69 -3.24 1.42 -0.16
C VAL A 69 -4.34 2.03 -1.03
N ARG A 70 -5.45 2.54 -0.45
CA ARG A 70 -6.49 3.21 -1.25
C ARG A 70 -5.97 4.46 -1.95
N ASP A 71 -5.07 5.20 -1.31
CA ASP A 71 -4.46 6.40 -1.88
C ASP A 71 -3.56 6.02 -3.07
N LEU A 72 -2.72 4.99 -2.92
CA LEU A 72 -1.94 4.43 -4.03
C LEU A 72 -2.82 3.90 -5.18
N LEU A 73 -3.99 3.33 -4.88
CA LEU A 73 -4.93 2.86 -5.89
C LEU A 73 -5.59 3.98 -6.69
N ARG A 74 -5.37 5.26 -6.36
CA ARG A 74 -5.80 6.38 -7.23
C ARG A 74 -4.98 6.41 -8.52
N TYR A 75 -3.75 5.93 -8.48
CA TYR A 75 -2.85 5.79 -9.62
C TYR A 75 -3.11 4.45 -10.33
N SER A 76 -3.33 4.48 -11.65
CA SER A 76 -3.68 3.30 -12.45
C SER A 76 -2.63 2.18 -12.37
N ALA A 77 -1.35 2.54 -12.25
CA ALA A 77 -0.23 1.61 -12.15
C ALA A 77 -0.36 0.62 -10.98
N PHE A 78 -1.00 1.01 -9.87
CA PHE A 78 -1.16 0.16 -8.69
C PHE A 78 -2.45 -0.66 -8.68
N LYS A 79 -3.36 -0.46 -9.64
CA LYS A 79 -4.62 -1.22 -9.75
C LYS A 79 -4.39 -2.61 -10.35
N THR A 80 -3.44 -3.35 -9.80
CA THR A 80 -3.05 -4.69 -10.26
C THR A 80 -3.48 -5.76 -9.28
N SER A 81 -3.69 -6.98 -9.77
CA SER A 81 -3.93 -8.13 -8.90
C SER A 81 -2.77 -8.37 -7.92
N GLN A 82 -1.54 -8.03 -8.34
CA GLN A 82 -0.34 -8.16 -7.51
C GLN A 82 -0.38 -7.26 -6.28
N VAL A 83 -1.06 -6.11 -6.33
CA VAL A 83 -1.27 -5.21 -5.17
C VAL A 83 -2.56 -5.55 -4.43
N LEU A 84 -3.66 -5.76 -5.16
CA LEU A 84 -4.99 -5.96 -4.57
C LEU A 84 -5.11 -7.26 -3.77
N ILE A 85 -4.51 -8.36 -4.26
CA ILE A 85 -4.56 -9.66 -3.59
C ILE A 85 -3.86 -9.62 -2.23
N PRO A 86 -2.57 -9.21 -2.10
CA PRO A 86 -1.92 -9.15 -0.80
C PRO A 86 -2.54 -8.11 0.13
N ALA A 87 -3.05 -6.98 -0.39
CA ALA A 87 -3.80 -6.03 0.42
C ALA A 87 -5.05 -6.66 1.06
N SER A 88 -5.83 -7.42 0.29
CA SER A 88 -6.97 -8.17 0.80
C SER A 88 -6.55 -9.25 1.80
N GLN A 89 -5.52 -10.04 1.46
CA GLN A 89 -4.97 -11.08 2.34
C GLN A 89 -4.53 -10.51 3.69
N LEU A 90 -3.91 -9.32 3.71
CA LEU A 90 -3.48 -8.64 4.93
C LEU A 90 -4.67 -8.31 5.83
N VAL A 91 -5.74 -7.75 5.27
CA VAL A 91 -6.96 -7.44 6.04
C VAL A 91 -7.56 -8.72 6.62
N HIS A 92 -7.66 -9.78 5.83
CA HIS A 92 -8.21 -11.05 6.28
C HIS A 92 -7.32 -11.74 7.31
N SER A 93 -6.00 -11.72 7.14
CA SER A 93 -5.07 -12.36 8.07
C SER A 93 -5.08 -11.67 9.42
N VAL A 94 -5.11 -10.33 9.47
CA VAL A 94 -5.19 -9.57 10.73
C VAL A 94 -6.51 -9.83 11.45
N LYS A 95 -7.63 -9.85 10.73
CA LYS A 95 -8.94 -10.20 11.31
C LYS A 95 -8.99 -11.61 11.88
N SER A 96 -8.11 -12.51 11.43
CA SER A 96 -8.03 -13.89 11.92
C SER A 96 -7.12 -14.07 13.15
N ILE A 97 -6.46 -13.01 13.62
CA ILE A 97 -5.59 -13.08 14.79
C ILE A 97 -6.42 -13.18 16.07
N THR A 98 -6.12 -14.17 16.89
CA THR A 98 -6.64 -14.28 18.26
C THR A 98 -5.74 -13.51 19.22
N PHE A 99 -6.24 -12.42 19.80
CA PHE A 99 -5.47 -11.54 20.71
C PHE A 99 -5.57 -11.96 22.20
N ASP A 100 -6.20 -13.10 22.47
CA ASP A 100 -6.54 -13.56 23.81
C ASP A 100 -5.31 -14.08 24.59
N THR A 101 -4.20 -14.32 23.89
CA THR A 101 -2.94 -14.83 24.44
C THR A 101 -1.85 -13.76 24.40
N SER A 102 -0.93 -13.83 25.37
CA SER A 102 0.27 -12.96 25.42
C SER A 102 1.22 -13.15 24.23
N ASN A 103 1.01 -14.21 23.44
CA ASN A 103 1.74 -14.49 22.21
C ASN A 103 0.72 -14.89 21.13
N PHE A 104 0.53 -14.03 20.13
CA PHE A 104 -0.38 -14.27 19.01
C PHE A 104 0.41 -14.56 17.73
N GLU A 105 -0.16 -15.36 16.84
CA GLU A 105 0.49 -15.72 15.59
C GLU A 105 0.23 -14.65 14.51
N ALA A 106 1.28 -13.94 14.11
CA ALA A 106 1.21 -12.89 13.09
C ALA A 106 1.78 -13.30 11.72
N THR A 107 2.25 -14.55 11.57
CA THR A 107 3.02 -15.01 10.40
C THR A 107 2.33 -14.69 9.07
N ARG A 108 1.02 -14.99 8.96
CA ARG A 108 0.26 -14.74 7.73
C ARG A 108 0.17 -13.25 7.39
N SER A 109 0.03 -12.40 8.42
CA SER A 109 -0.02 -10.95 8.25
C SER A 109 1.34 -10.39 7.83
N LEU A 110 2.44 -10.87 8.43
CA LEU A 110 3.79 -10.46 8.06
C LEU A 110 4.12 -10.84 6.60
N LEU A 111 3.78 -12.06 6.18
CA LEU A 111 3.94 -12.50 4.79
C LEU A 111 3.09 -11.68 3.81
N ALA A 112 1.86 -11.32 4.20
CA ALA A 112 1.03 -10.45 3.37
C ALA A 112 1.61 -9.04 3.24
N ILE A 113 2.21 -8.49 4.31
CA ILE A 113 2.93 -7.21 4.26
C ILE A 113 4.12 -7.29 3.29
N GLU A 114 4.97 -8.31 3.39
CA GLU A 114 6.14 -8.49 2.51
C GLU A 114 5.74 -8.54 1.02
N ARG A 115 4.67 -9.29 0.72
CA ARG A 115 4.13 -9.37 -0.65
C ARG A 115 3.58 -8.03 -1.13
N LEU A 116 2.90 -7.29 -0.26
CA LEU A 116 2.32 -6.00 -0.60
C LEU A 116 3.40 -4.97 -0.91
N GLU A 117 4.43 -4.87 -0.07
CA GLU A 117 5.57 -3.99 -0.32
C GLU A 117 6.34 -4.37 -1.58
N SER A 118 6.57 -5.68 -1.80
CA SER A 118 7.21 -6.16 -3.01
C SER A 118 6.41 -5.78 -4.26
N ALA A 119 5.08 -5.93 -4.22
CA ALA A 119 4.21 -5.55 -5.33
C ALA A 119 4.29 -4.05 -5.62
N ILE A 120 4.19 -3.19 -4.60
CA ILE A 120 4.29 -1.73 -4.74
C ILE A 120 5.68 -1.34 -5.26
N GLY A 121 6.76 -1.89 -4.70
CA GLY A 121 8.12 -1.64 -5.17
C GLY A 121 8.36 -2.11 -6.60
N ASN A 122 7.77 -3.23 -7.03
CA ASN A 122 7.85 -3.70 -8.40
C ASN A 122 7.06 -2.82 -9.36
N THR A 123 5.87 -2.34 -8.97
CA THR A 123 5.09 -1.38 -9.75
C THR A 123 5.89 -0.09 -9.98
N LEU A 124 6.58 0.41 -8.95
CA LEU A 124 7.43 1.60 -9.08
C LEU A 124 8.57 1.37 -10.08
N LYS A 125 9.27 0.23 -10.00
CA LYS A 125 10.34 -0.13 -10.94
C LYS A 125 9.87 -0.33 -12.38
N GLN A 126 8.59 -0.61 -12.60
CA GLN A 126 8.00 -0.78 -13.93
C GLN A 126 7.42 0.53 -14.48
N SER A 127 7.23 1.53 -13.62
CA SER A 127 6.68 2.84 -13.97
C SER A 127 7.78 3.93 -14.11
N LEU A 128 9.02 3.57 -13.79
CA LEU A 128 10.28 4.30 -13.97
C LEU A 128 11.09 3.61 -15.08
#